data_AF-A0A2X2EJ98-F1
#
_entry.id   AF-A0A2X2EJ98-F1
#
_cell.length_a   1.000
_cell.length_b   1.000
_cell.length_c   1.000
_cell.angle_alpha   90.00
_cell.angle_beta   90.00
_cell.angle_gamma   90.00
#
_symmetry.space_group_name_H-M   'P 1'
#
loop_
_entity.id
_entity.type
_entity.pdbx_description
1 polymer ?
#
loop_
_entity_poly.entity_id
_entity_poly.type
_entity_poly.pdbx_seq_one_letter_code
_entity_poly.pdbx_strand_id
1 'polypeptide(L)'
;MSKVIDSLEKVLLPFAVKIGKQPHINAIKNGFIKLMPLTLAGAMFVLINNVFLSFGEGSFFYSMGIRLDGSTIETLNGFKAIGGNVYNGTLGIMSLMAPFFIGMALAEERKVDPLAAGLLSVAAFMTVTPYSVGEAYAVGANWLGGANIISGMIIGLLVAEMFTFVIRRNWVITLPDSVPSSVSRSFSALIPGFLILSVFGIISWLLANHGSNFHQIIMDSISRPLASMGSVVGWAYVIFNSLLWFFGVHGSLALTALDNGIMTPWALENIALYNQYGSVEAAIAAGKEFHFWAKPMLDSYILLGGSGATLGLIIAIFIGSRRADHRQVAKLALPSGIFQINEPILFGLPIIMNPVMFIPFVLIQPILAAITLAAYSMGIIPPVTNLAPWTMPTGLGAFFNSNGSIAALCVALFNLCVSVLVYLPFVAVSNKAQAVIEEQESEEDIANALKF
;
A
#
# COMPACT_ATOMS: atom_id res chain seq x y z
N MET A 1 21.81 19.50 -11.27
CA MET A 1 21.35 18.83 -10.04
C MET A 1 21.24 19.80 -8.86
N SER A 2 22.29 20.56 -8.47
CA SER A 2 22.22 21.46 -7.30
C SER A 2 21.07 22.48 -7.34
N LYS A 3 20.93 23.26 -8.42
CA LYS A 3 19.84 24.25 -8.54
C LYS A 3 18.43 23.66 -8.40
N VAL A 4 18.19 22.45 -8.92
CA VAL A 4 16.90 21.77 -8.82
C VAL A 4 16.66 21.29 -7.39
N ILE A 5 17.68 20.71 -6.75
CA ILE A 5 17.64 20.31 -5.34
C ILE A 5 17.39 21.54 -4.45
N ASP A 6 18.09 22.65 -4.68
CA ASP A 6 17.95 23.88 -3.90
C ASP A 6 16.54 24.50 -4.06
N SER A 7 15.97 24.46 -5.27
CA SER A 7 14.60 24.91 -5.52
C SER A 7 13.56 24.01 -4.85
N LEU A 8 13.72 22.69 -4.96
CA LEU A 8 12.83 21.72 -4.30
C LEU A 8 12.92 21.85 -2.78
N GLU A 9 14.13 22.02 -2.24
CA GLU A 9 14.38 22.21 -0.81
C GLU A 9 13.65 23.44 -0.27
N LYS A 10 13.77 24.60 -0.95
CA LYS A 10 13.09 25.84 -0.54
C LYS A 10 11.57 25.72 -0.46
N VAL A 11 10.96 24.91 -1.32
CA VAL A 11 9.49 24.76 -1.38
C VAL A 11 9.01 23.62 -0.49
N LEU A 12 9.65 22.46 -0.55
CA LEU A 12 9.18 21.24 0.09
C LEU A 12 9.57 21.16 1.56
N LEU A 13 10.73 21.68 1.95
CA LEU A 13 11.21 21.54 3.33
C LEU A 13 10.26 22.21 4.35
N PRO A 14 9.81 23.48 4.16
CA PRO A 14 8.89 24.11 5.11
C PRO A 14 7.53 23.41 5.18
N PHE A 15 7.02 22.96 4.03
CA PHE A 15 5.76 22.21 3.97
C PHE A 15 5.90 20.86 4.67
N ALA A 16 7.01 20.15 4.45
CA ALA A 16 7.27 18.85 5.02
C ALA A 16 7.35 18.91 6.55
N VAL A 17 8.06 19.90 7.09
CA VAL A 17 8.14 20.12 8.54
C VAL A 17 6.77 20.45 9.12
N LYS A 18 6.01 21.36 8.48
CA LYS A 18 4.67 21.74 8.97
C LYS A 18 3.69 20.56 9.01
N ILE A 19 3.67 19.74 7.97
CA ILE A 19 2.81 18.55 7.88
C ILE A 19 3.28 17.46 8.85
N GLY A 20 4.60 17.27 8.97
CA GLY A 20 5.19 16.34 9.93
C GLY A 20 4.84 16.65 11.39
N LYS A 21 4.68 17.93 11.74
CA LYS A 21 4.24 18.38 13.07
C LYS A 21 2.72 18.28 13.30
N GLN A 22 1.92 17.89 12.31
CA GLN A 22 0.47 17.76 12.50
C GLN A 22 0.15 16.47 13.27
N PRO A 23 -0.56 16.53 14.42
CA PRO A 23 -0.76 15.40 15.33
C PRO A 23 -1.32 14.12 14.70
N HIS A 24 -2.34 14.27 13.86
CA HIS A 24 -3.07 13.15 13.26
C HIS A 24 -2.23 12.48 12.16
N ILE A 25 -1.50 13.26 11.37
CA ILE A 25 -0.58 12.76 10.34
C ILE A 25 0.58 12.04 11.03
N ASN A 26 1.11 12.61 12.11
CA ASN A 26 2.16 11.96 12.91
C ASN A 26 1.66 10.66 13.54
N ALA A 27 0.45 10.63 14.08
CA ALA A 27 -0.18 9.42 14.61
C ALA A 27 -0.36 8.32 13.55
N ILE A 28 -0.77 8.69 12.33
CA ILE A 28 -0.86 7.73 11.21
C ILE A 28 0.53 7.16 10.89
N LYS A 29 1.52 8.04 10.68
CA LYS A 29 2.91 7.65 10.40
C LYS A 29 3.47 6.72 11.48
N ASN A 30 3.33 7.10 12.74
CA ASN A 30 3.82 6.33 13.89
C ASN A 30 3.06 5.01 14.05
N GLY A 31 1.76 4.98 13.76
CA GLY A 31 0.96 3.77 13.73
C GLY A 31 1.46 2.76 12.69
N PHE A 32 1.77 3.23 11.48
CA PHE A 32 2.36 2.40 10.43
C PHE A 32 3.79 1.92 10.73
N ILE A 33 4.60 2.76 11.37
CA ILE A 33 5.93 2.34 11.85
C ILE A 33 5.81 1.18 12.84
N LYS A 34 4.83 1.23 13.76
CA LYS A 34 4.57 0.14 14.71
C LYS A 34 4.06 -1.15 14.02
N LEU A 35 3.43 -1.05 12.84
CA LEU A 35 3.00 -2.19 12.02
C LEU A 35 4.13 -2.85 11.21
N MET A 36 5.26 -2.16 11.04
CA MET A 36 6.33 -2.56 10.13
C MET A 36 6.80 -4.02 10.31
N PRO A 37 7.07 -4.55 11.52
CA PRO A 37 7.55 -5.92 11.67
C PRO A 37 6.60 -6.97 11.07
N LEU A 38 5.30 -6.74 11.18
CA LEU A 38 4.27 -7.65 10.69
C LEU A 38 4.13 -7.55 9.17
N THR A 39 4.14 -6.32 8.63
CA THR A 39 4.08 -6.12 7.18
C THR A 39 5.31 -6.71 6.47
N LEU A 40 6.50 -6.60 7.07
CA LEU A 40 7.73 -7.20 6.57
C LEU A 40 7.65 -8.72 6.55
N ALA A 41 7.20 -9.35 7.65
CA ALA A 41 7.04 -10.79 7.72
C ALA A 41 6.02 -11.29 6.69
N GLY A 42 4.86 -10.64 6.59
CA GLY A 42 3.82 -10.99 5.62
C GLY A 42 4.32 -10.90 4.18
N ALA A 43 4.99 -9.80 3.81
CA ALA A 43 5.52 -9.58 2.48
C ALA A 43 6.58 -10.62 2.07
N MET A 44 7.39 -11.11 3.02
CA MET A 44 8.34 -12.21 2.75
C MET A 44 7.61 -13.51 2.41
N PHE A 45 6.52 -13.84 3.09
CA PHE A 45 5.73 -15.02 2.75
C PHE A 45 4.96 -14.86 1.44
N VAL A 46 4.53 -13.64 1.09
CA VAL A 46 4.00 -13.33 -0.24
C VAL A 46 5.05 -13.64 -1.31
N LEU A 47 6.30 -13.21 -1.10
CA LEU A 47 7.42 -13.51 -2.00
C LEU A 47 7.65 -15.03 -2.13
N ILE A 48 7.75 -15.73 -1.00
CA ILE A 48 7.97 -17.19 -0.98
C ILE A 48 6.86 -17.93 -1.74
N ASN A 49 5.60 -17.60 -1.46
CA ASN A 49 4.47 -18.28 -2.08
C ASN A 49 4.36 -18.00 -3.58
N ASN A 50 4.51 -16.74 -4.00
CA ASN A 50 4.28 -16.34 -5.39
C ASN A 50 5.48 -16.60 -6.29
N VAL A 51 6.69 -16.68 -5.74
CA VAL A 51 7.92 -16.88 -6.51
C VAL A 51 8.51 -18.25 -6.18
N PHE A 52 9.00 -18.44 -4.96
CA PHE A 52 9.85 -19.58 -4.62
C PHE A 52 9.13 -20.94 -4.54
N LEU A 53 7.81 -20.94 -4.31
CA LEU A 53 6.99 -22.15 -4.28
C LEU A 53 6.09 -22.31 -5.51
N SER A 54 6.17 -21.41 -6.50
CA SER A 54 5.27 -21.40 -7.65
C SER A 54 5.98 -21.86 -8.93
N PHE A 55 5.60 -23.04 -9.42
CA PHE A 55 6.20 -23.68 -10.61
C PHE A 55 5.17 -24.05 -11.71
N GLY A 56 3.87 -23.86 -11.46
CA GLY A 56 2.81 -24.10 -12.43
C GLY A 56 2.75 -23.05 -13.55
N GLU A 57 1.79 -23.20 -14.47
CA GLU A 57 1.55 -22.21 -15.53
C GLU A 57 1.35 -20.80 -14.97
N GLY A 58 1.89 -19.80 -15.67
CA GLY A 58 1.86 -18.41 -15.22
C GLY A 58 2.80 -18.08 -14.05
N SER A 59 3.69 -18.99 -13.63
CA SER A 59 4.71 -18.72 -12.61
C SER A 59 6.05 -18.22 -13.18
N PHE A 60 6.90 -17.69 -12.30
CA PHE A 60 8.24 -17.22 -12.65
C PHE A 60 9.09 -18.34 -13.25
N PHE A 61 9.21 -19.45 -12.52
CA PHE A 61 10.01 -20.60 -12.96
C PHE A 61 9.45 -21.25 -14.23
N TYR A 62 8.12 -21.31 -14.37
CA TYR A 62 7.51 -21.80 -15.60
C TYR A 62 7.86 -20.92 -16.81
N SER A 63 7.81 -19.60 -16.66
CA SER A 63 8.18 -18.67 -17.73
C SER A 63 9.66 -18.81 -18.11
N MET A 64 10.53 -19.14 -17.15
CA MET A 64 11.96 -19.41 -17.35
C MET A 64 12.26 -20.80 -17.95
N GLY A 65 11.24 -21.59 -18.32
CA GLY A 65 11.41 -22.92 -18.90
C GLY A 65 11.67 -24.04 -17.89
N ILE A 66 11.63 -23.75 -16.59
CA ILE A 66 11.75 -24.76 -15.54
C ILE A 66 10.41 -25.48 -15.41
N ARG A 67 10.44 -26.81 -15.49
CA ARG A 67 9.26 -27.68 -15.40
C ARG A 67 9.48 -28.72 -14.32
N LEU A 68 8.49 -28.89 -13.46
CA LEU A 68 8.44 -29.94 -12.45
C LEU A 68 7.25 -30.85 -12.74
N ASP A 69 7.30 -32.09 -12.25
CA ASP A 69 6.16 -33.01 -12.35
C ASP A 69 4.98 -32.53 -11.47
N GLY A 70 3.77 -32.99 -11.82
CA GLY A 70 2.55 -32.57 -11.14
C GLY A 70 2.54 -32.87 -9.63
N SER A 71 3.12 -34.00 -9.20
CA SER A 71 3.13 -34.39 -7.78
C SER A 71 4.05 -33.50 -6.94
N THR A 72 5.19 -33.08 -7.50
CA THR A 72 6.07 -32.10 -6.87
C THR A 72 5.38 -30.73 -6.79
N ILE A 73 4.69 -30.28 -7.85
CA ILE A 73 3.96 -29.01 -7.84
C ILE A 73 2.84 -29.01 -6.79
N GLU A 74 2.10 -30.12 -6.67
CA GLU A 74 1.05 -30.27 -5.66
C GLU A 74 1.62 -30.19 -4.24
N THR A 75 2.75 -30.87 -3.99
CA THR A 75 3.46 -30.81 -2.70
C THR A 75 3.90 -29.38 -2.36
N LEU A 76 4.51 -28.66 -3.31
CA LEU A 76 4.92 -27.26 -3.13
C LEU A 76 3.72 -26.33 -2.92
N ASN A 77 2.60 -26.56 -3.61
CA ASN A 77 1.35 -25.83 -3.39
C ASN A 77 0.80 -26.09 -1.98
N GLY A 78 0.94 -27.31 -1.44
CA GLY A 78 0.63 -27.63 -0.05
C GLY A 78 1.43 -26.75 0.93
N PHE A 79 2.73 -26.55 0.69
CA PHE A 79 3.55 -25.68 1.54
C PHE A 79 3.17 -24.19 1.47
N LYS A 80 2.52 -23.73 0.39
CA LYS A 80 2.01 -22.35 0.33
C LYS A 80 1.00 -22.04 1.43
N ALA A 81 0.35 -23.06 2.01
CA ALA A 81 -0.56 -22.87 3.15
C ALA A 81 0.14 -22.22 4.36
N ILE A 82 1.44 -22.50 4.58
CA ILE A 82 2.22 -21.86 5.64
C ILE A 82 2.25 -20.35 5.40
N GLY A 83 2.64 -19.92 4.20
CA GLY A 83 2.68 -18.51 3.85
C GLY A 83 1.30 -17.85 3.82
N GLY A 84 0.26 -18.59 3.40
CA GLY A 84 -1.12 -18.11 3.43
C GLY A 84 -1.61 -17.83 4.86
N ASN A 85 -1.29 -18.71 5.81
CA ASN A 85 -1.63 -18.52 7.22
C ASN A 85 -0.89 -17.32 7.83
N VAL A 86 0.40 -17.14 7.50
CA VAL A 86 1.16 -15.96 7.95
C VAL A 86 0.62 -14.69 7.33
N TYR A 87 0.25 -14.69 6.04
CA TYR A 87 -0.40 -13.57 5.38
C TYR A 87 -1.70 -13.19 6.11
N ASN A 88 -2.56 -14.17 6.42
CA ASN A 88 -3.81 -13.93 7.13
C ASN A 88 -3.60 -13.37 8.54
N GLY A 89 -2.52 -13.73 9.22
CA GLY A 89 -2.14 -13.16 10.52
C GLY A 89 -1.41 -11.81 10.47
N THR A 90 -1.12 -11.29 9.27
CA THR A 90 -0.35 -10.04 9.07
C THR A 90 -1.08 -9.09 8.13
N LEU A 91 -0.78 -9.14 6.83
CA LEU A 91 -1.35 -8.25 5.80
C LEU A 91 -2.87 -8.45 5.65
N GLY A 92 -3.36 -9.67 5.88
CA GLY A 92 -4.79 -10.03 5.83
C GLY A 92 -5.64 -9.41 6.94
N ILE A 93 -5.03 -8.84 7.99
CA ILE A 93 -5.72 -8.14 9.08
C ILE A 93 -5.23 -6.69 9.24
N MET A 94 -4.55 -6.13 8.25
CA MET A 94 -3.92 -4.81 8.36
C MET A 94 -4.90 -3.69 8.71
N SER A 95 -6.14 -3.74 8.19
CA SER A 95 -7.19 -2.76 8.50
C SER A 95 -7.76 -2.89 9.91
N LEU A 96 -7.62 -4.06 10.54
CA LEU A 96 -7.94 -4.28 11.95
C LEU A 96 -6.81 -3.78 12.87
N MET A 97 -5.55 -3.92 12.45
CA MET A 97 -4.40 -3.54 13.26
C MET A 97 -4.04 -2.05 13.15
N ALA A 98 -4.25 -1.43 11.99
CA ALA A 98 -4.04 0.01 11.80
C ALA A 98 -4.78 0.90 12.82
N PRO A 99 -6.10 0.74 13.07
CA PRO A 99 -6.81 1.56 14.05
C PRO A 99 -6.21 1.43 15.45
N PHE A 100 -5.74 0.24 15.84
CA PHE A 100 -5.07 0.02 17.12
C PHE A 100 -3.84 0.92 17.27
N PHE A 101 -2.88 0.80 16.35
CA PHE A 101 -1.60 1.50 16.47
C PHE A 101 -1.73 3.01 16.20
N ILE A 102 -2.65 3.42 15.32
CA ILE A 102 -2.92 4.84 15.06
C ILE A 102 -3.62 5.48 16.25
N GLY A 103 -4.65 4.84 16.81
CA GLY A 103 -5.35 5.32 17.99
C GLY A 103 -4.43 5.39 19.21
N MET A 104 -3.59 4.37 19.40
CA MET A 104 -2.54 4.35 20.43
C MET A 104 -1.54 5.49 20.24
N ALA A 105 -1.02 5.71 19.02
CA ALA A 105 -0.06 6.77 18.75
C ALA A 105 -0.66 8.18 18.98
N LEU A 106 -1.92 8.41 18.59
CA LEU A 106 -2.56 9.70 18.85
C LEU A 106 -2.81 9.90 20.35
N ALA A 107 -3.25 8.86 21.07
CA ALA A 107 -3.47 8.93 22.51
C ALA A 107 -2.18 9.20 23.32
N GLU A 108 -1.04 8.63 22.89
CA GLU A 108 0.30 8.96 23.44
C GLU A 108 0.56 10.46 23.33
N GLU A 109 0.35 11.04 22.15
CA GLU A 109 0.52 12.48 21.92
C GLU A 109 -0.45 13.33 22.76
N ARG A 110 -1.69 12.84 22.92
CA ARG A 110 -2.72 13.50 23.75
C ARG A 110 -2.50 13.35 25.25
N LYS A 111 -1.50 12.56 25.68
CA LYS A 111 -1.16 12.25 27.08
C LYS A 111 -2.32 11.58 27.83
N VAL A 112 -3.04 10.69 27.15
CA VAL A 112 -4.08 9.83 27.73
C VAL A 112 -3.71 8.35 27.54
N ASP A 113 -4.45 7.42 28.15
CA ASP A 113 -4.12 5.98 28.10
C ASP A 113 -4.08 5.45 26.66
N PRO A 114 -2.88 5.10 26.13
CA PRO A 114 -2.74 4.65 24.75
C PRO A 114 -3.32 3.28 24.47
N LEU A 115 -3.20 2.37 25.45
CA LEU A 115 -3.67 1.00 25.30
C LEU A 115 -5.19 0.98 25.26
N ALA A 116 -5.85 1.75 26.13
CA ALA A 116 -7.30 1.90 26.13
C ALA A 116 -7.81 2.45 24.78
N ALA A 117 -7.21 3.53 24.27
CA ALA A 117 -7.58 4.11 22.98
C ALA A 117 -7.37 3.13 21.81
N GLY A 118 -6.24 2.41 21.79
CA GLY A 118 -5.95 1.40 20.77
C GLY A 118 -6.96 0.24 20.79
N LEU A 119 -7.24 -0.33 21.97
CA LEU A 119 -8.21 -1.42 22.13
C LEU A 119 -9.62 -0.98 21.73
N LEU A 120 -10.04 0.22 22.13
CA LEU A 120 -11.33 0.78 21.73
C LEU A 120 -11.41 1.03 20.22
N SER A 121 -10.28 1.34 19.56
CA SER A 121 -10.23 1.55 18.12
C SER A 121 -10.50 0.24 17.35
N VAL A 122 -9.96 -0.88 17.85
CA VAL A 122 -10.26 -2.22 17.32
C VAL A 122 -11.73 -2.58 17.55
N ALA A 123 -12.25 -2.35 18.76
CA ALA A 123 -13.63 -2.63 19.09
C ALA A 123 -14.61 -1.78 18.24
N ALA A 124 -14.31 -0.50 18.02
CA ALA A 124 -15.09 0.38 17.14
C ALA A 124 -15.04 -0.08 15.69
N PHE A 125 -13.88 -0.54 15.20
CA PHE A 125 -13.75 -1.12 13.87
C PHE A 125 -14.64 -2.34 13.67
N MET A 126 -14.60 -3.28 14.62
CA MET A 126 -15.47 -4.46 14.57
C MET A 126 -16.96 -4.09 14.71
N THR A 127 -17.28 -3.04 15.47
CA THR A 127 -18.67 -2.57 15.65
C THR A 127 -19.32 -2.12 14.34
N VAL A 128 -18.54 -1.54 13.42
CA VAL A 128 -19.03 -1.12 12.09
C VAL A 128 -18.77 -2.15 10.98
N THR A 129 -18.09 -3.25 11.31
CA THR A 129 -17.83 -4.37 10.40
C THR A 129 -19.08 -5.26 10.33
N PRO A 130 -19.56 -5.65 9.14
CA PRO A 130 -20.68 -6.57 9.03
C PRO A 130 -20.28 -8.02 9.37
N TYR A 131 -21.13 -8.69 10.15
CA TYR A 131 -20.99 -10.10 10.54
C TYR A 131 -21.90 -10.99 9.67
N SER A 132 -21.77 -10.85 8.35
CA SER A 132 -22.50 -11.67 7.38
C SER A 132 -21.60 -11.99 6.19
N VAL A 133 -21.47 -13.29 5.90
CA VAL A 133 -20.84 -13.82 4.69
C VAL A 133 -21.85 -14.78 4.06
N GLY A 134 -22.59 -14.28 3.07
CA GLY A 134 -23.81 -14.95 2.62
C GLY A 134 -24.78 -15.08 3.79
N GLU A 135 -25.28 -16.30 4.03
CA GLU A 135 -26.22 -16.59 5.12
C GLU A 135 -25.52 -16.87 6.48
N ALA A 136 -24.19 -16.91 6.53
CA ALA A 136 -23.45 -17.24 7.75
C ALA A 136 -23.15 -16.00 8.61
N TYR A 137 -23.34 -16.12 9.93
CA TYR A 137 -22.88 -15.12 10.90
C TYR A 137 -21.36 -15.23 11.06
N ALA A 138 -20.63 -14.50 10.21
CA ALA A 138 -19.18 -14.53 10.14
C ALA A 138 -18.62 -13.20 9.66
N VAL A 139 -17.35 -12.92 9.98
CA VAL A 139 -16.63 -11.75 9.45
C VAL A 139 -15.91 -12.16 8.18
N GLY A 140 -16.19 -11.48 7.07
CA GLY A 140 -15.46 -11.67 5.83
C GLY A 140 -14.01 -11.18 5.93
N ALA A 141 -13.05 -12.01 5.52
CA ALA A 141 -11.63 -11.65 5.53
C ALA A 141 -11.31 -10.41 4.68
N ASN A 142 -12.14 -10.14 3.67
CA ASN A 142 -12.05 -8.93 2.84
C ASN A 142 -12.16 -7.63 3.67
N TRP A 143 -12.92 -7.62 4.77
CA TRP A 143 -13.06 -6.44 5.63
C TRP A 143 -11.80 -6.12 6.42
N LEU A 144 -11.02 -7.15 6.79
CA LEU A 144 -9.86 -7.02 7.67
C LEU A 144 -8.57 -6.70 6.90
N GLY A 145 -8.48 -7.09 5.63
CA GLY A 145 -7.31 -6.88 4.79
C GLY A 145 -7.10 -5.43 4.37
N GLY A 146 -5.94 -5.14 3.76
CA GLY A 146 -5.48 -3.76 3.47
C GLY A 146 -6.36 -2.89 2.57
N ALA A 147 -7.40 -3.44 1.93
CA ALA A 147 -8.36 -2.66 1.16
C ALA A 147 -9.14 -1.66 2.03
N ASN A 148 -9.47 -2.02 3.28
CA ASN A 148 -10.31 -1.21 4.16
C ASN A 148 -9.53 -0.34 5.16
N ILE A 149 -8.25 -0.10 4.87
CA ILE A 149 -7.37 0.53 5.86
C ILE A 149 -7.70 1.99 6.09
N ILE A 150 -8.30 2.69 5.11
CA ILE A 150 -8.85 4.04 5.30
C ILE A 150 -9.87 4.03 6.43
N SER A 151 -10.76 3.04 6.47
CA SER A 151 -11.73 2.90 7.55
C SER A 151 -10.98 2.78 8.88
N GLY A 152 -9.98 1.91 8.94
CA GLY A 152 -9.11 1.75 10.11
C GLY A 152 -8.45 3.04 10.57
N MET A 153 -7.86 3.82 9.65
CA MET A 153 -7.24 5.11 9.97
C MET A 153 -8.24 6.11 10.55
N ILE A 154 -9.40 6.28 9.88
CA ILE A 154 -10.44 7.20 10.33
C ILE A 154 -10.94 6.79 11.72
N ILE A 155 -11.22 5.50 11.93
CA ILE A 155 -11.68 4.97 13.21
C ILE A 155 -10.64 5.19 14.30
N GLY A 156 -9.36 4.87 14.06
CA GLY A 156 -8.30 5.05 15.04
C GLY A 156 -8.15 6.50 15.48
N LEU A 157 -8.17 7.45 14.54
CA LEU A 157 -8.11 8.88 14.85
C LEU A 157 -9.34 9.37 15.61
N LEU A 158 -10.56 9.02 15.15
CA LEU A 158 -11.80 9.45 15.79
C LEU A 158 -11.93 8.89 17.20
N VAL A 159 -11.61 7.62 17.40
CA VAL A 159 -11.67 6.98 18.72
C VAL A 159 -10.70 7.63 19.69
N ALA A 160 -9.46 7.89 19.28
CA ALA A 160 -8.48 8.55 20.14
C ALA A 160 -8.87 10.00 20.50
N GLU A 161 -9.44 10.77 19.57
CA GLU A 161 -9.97 12.12 19.86
C GLU A 161 -11.19 12.08 20.78
N MET A 162 -12.15 11.19 20.52
CA MET A 162 -13.32 11.01 21.38
C MET A 162 -12.92 10.56 22.79
N PHE A 163 -11.98 9.59 22.88
CA PHE A 163 -11.46 9.11 24.15
C PHE A 163 -10.80 10.25 24.92
N THR A 164 -9.91 11.00 24.26
CA THR A 164 -9.25 12.17 24.85
C THR A 164 -10.25 13.20 25.35
N PHE A 165 -11.30 13.48 24.58
CA PHE A 165 -12.35 14.41 24.96
C PHE A 165 -13.06 13.98 26.25
N VAL A 166 -13.49 12.71 26.32
CA VAL A 166 -14.19 12.16 27.50
C VAL A 166 -13.29 12.18 28.74
N ILE A 167 -12.02 11.77 28.60
CA ILE A 167 -11.03 11.79 29.69
C ILE A 167 -10.80 13.23 30.19
N ARG A 168 -10.60 14.20 29.30
CA ARG A 168 -10.35 15.61 29.68
C ARG A 168 -11.56 16.29 30.34
N ARG A 169 -12.77 15.76 30.13
CA ARG A 169 -13.98 16.21 30.84
C ARG A 169 -14.20 15.51 32.17
N ASN A 170 -13.28 14.65 32.60
CA ASN A 170 -13.39 13.83 33.80
C ASN A 170 -14.68 12.98 33.82
N TRP A 171 -15.16 12.56 32.65
CA TRP A 171 -16.29 11.64 32.52
C TRP A 171 -15.80 10.20 32.68
N VAL A 172 -15.24 9.91 33.85
CA VAL A 172 -14.58 8.64 34.18
C VAL A 172 -15.01 8.16 35.55
N ILE A 173 -14.91 6.86 35.77
CA ILE A 173 -15.10 6.29 37.10
C ILE A 173 -13.75 6.31 37.81
N THR A 174 -13.64 7.14 38.86
CA THR A 174 -12.46 7.20 39.72
C THR A 174 -12.61 6.22 40.89
N LEU A 175 -11.62 5.34 41.05
CA LEU A 175 -11.55 4.44 42.21
C LEU A 175 -10.60 4.98 43.28
N PRO A 176 -10.76 4.61 44.56
CA PRO A 176 -9.84 5.00 45.63
C PRO A 176 -8.40 4.52 45.38
N ASP A 177 -7.42 5.21 45.97
CA ASP A 177 -5.98 4.91 45.83
C ASP A 177 -5.59 3.51 46.34
N SER A 178 -6.43 2.88 47.17
CA SER A 178 -6.24 1.50 47.63
C SER A 178 -6.44 0.45 46.53
N VAL A 179 -7.00 0.82 45.38
CA VAL A 179 -7.26 -0.07 44.26
C VAL A 179 -6.04 -0.13 43.32
N PRO A 180 -5.57 -1.33 42.90
CA PRO A 180 -4.47 -1.45 41.96
C PRO A 180 -4.66 -0.63 40.68
N SER A 181 -3.58 -0.02 40.19
CA SER A 181 -3.60 0.88 39.02
C SER A 181 -4.13 0.22 37.75
N SER A 182 -3.90 -1.09 37.57
CA SER A 182 -4.46 -1.86 36.46
C SER A 182 -5.99 -1.90 36.45
N VAL A 183 -6.62 -2.02 37.63
CA VAL A 183 -8.08 -2.03 37.78
C VAL A 183 -8.64 -0.61 37.59
N SER A 184 -8.00 0.39 38.21
CA SER A 184 -8.40 1.79 38.07
C SER A 184 -8.41 2.26 36.61
N ARG A 185 -7.40 1.87 35.80
CA ARG A 185 -7.37 2.16 34.36
C ARG A 185 -8.55 1.54 33.60
N SER A 186 -8.87 0.28 33.86
CA SER A 186 -10.02 -0.39 33.20
C SER A 186 -11.35 0.30 33.51
N PHE A 187 -11.58 0.71 34.75
CA PHE A 187 -12.80 1.45 35.13
C PHE A 187 -12.83 2.88 34.58
N SER A 188 -11.68 3.54 34.51
CA SER A 188 -11.56 4.87 33.90
C SER A 188 -11.89 4.86 32.41
N ALA A 189 -11.63 3.75 31.71
CA ALA A 189 -11.98 3.56 30.30
C ALA A 189 -13.43 3.14 30.05
N LEU A 190 -14.21 2.78 31.08
CA LEU A 190 -15.57 2.21 30.91
C LEU A 190 -16.55 3.20 30.28
N ILE A 191 -16.67 4.41 30.84
CA ILE A 191 -17.56 5.46 30.31
C ILE A 191 -17.12 5.91 28.91
N PRO A 192 -15.82 6.21 28.67
CA PRO A 192 -15.35 6.47 27.30
C PRO A 192 -15.69 5.35 26.32
N GLY A 193 -15.45 4.09 26.70
CA GLY A 193 -15.73 2.93 25.86
C GLY A 193 -17.21 2.80 25.53
N PHE A 194 -18.10 2.93 26.52
CA PHE A 194 -19.54 2.89 26.32
C PHE A 194 -20.01 3.97 25.33
N LEU A 195 -19.58 5.23 25.52
CA LEU A 195 -19.98 6.34 24.66
C LEU A 195 -19.47 6.16 23.22
N ILE A 196 -18.20 5.81 23.06
CA ILE A 196 -17.57 5.62 21.75
C ILE A 196 -18.26 4.48 21.00
N LEU A 197 -18.38 3.30 21.61
CA LEU A 197 -19.01 2.15 20.95
C LEU A 197 -20.50 2.38 20.66
N SER A 198 -21.20 3.14 21.50
CA SER A 198 -22.59 3.54 21.20
C SER A 198 -22.67 4.41 19.95
N VAL A 199 -21.77 5.38 19.78
CA VAL A 199 -21.72 6.22 18.58
C VAL A 199 -21.45 5.38 17.33
N PHE A 200 -20.44 4.50 17.35
CA PHE A 200 -20.15 3.61 16.22
C PHE A 200 -21.27 2.60 15.96
N GLY A 201 -21.94 2.10 17.00
CA GLY A 201 -23.11 1.24 16.89
C GLY A 201 -24.30 1.92 16.23
N ILE A 202 -24.58 3.18 16.60
CA ILE A 202 -25.61 4.00 15.96
C ILE A 202 -25.28 4.24 14.49
N ILE A 203 -24.02 4.55 14.16
CA ILE A 203 -23.57 4.70 12.77
C ILE A 203 -23.80 3.39 12.00
N SER A 204 -23.36 2.25 12.54
CA SER A 204 -23.53 0.93 11.93
C SER A 204 -25.01 0.62 11.64
N TRP A 205 -25.88 0.85 12.64
CA TRP A 205 -27.32 0.65 12.51
C TRP A 205 -27.95 1.55 11.44
N LEU A 206 -27.60 2.85 11.40
CA LEU A 206 -28.11 3.79 10.40
C LEU A 206 -27.72 3.38 8.98
N LEU A 207 -26.46 2.94 8.78
CA LEU A 207 -25.96 2.53 7.48
C LEU A 207 -26.59 1.20 7.01
N ALA A 208 -26.77 0.26 7.93
CA ALA A 208 -27.43 -1.02 7.64
C ALA A 208 -28.88 -0.79 7.15
N ASN A 209 -29.62 0.16 7.74
CA ASN A 209 -30.97 0.52 7.29
C ASN A 209 -31.00 1.11 5.85
N HIS A 210 -29.86 1.58 5.34
CA HIS A 210 -29.71 2.05 3.96
C HIS A 210 -29.03 1.00 3.04
N GLY A 211 -28.90 -0.25 3.50
CA GLY A 211 -28.32 -1.34 2.73
C GLY A 211 -26.80 -1.24 2.55
N SER A 212 -26.10 -0.55 3.44
CA SER A 212 -24.65 -0.37 3.37
C SER A 212 -23.97 -0.54 4.73
N ASN A 213 -22.64 -0.38 4.76
CA ASN A 213 -21.85 -0.37 5.97
C ASN A 213 -20.70 0.64 5.84
N PHE A 214 -20.04 0.95 6.96
CA PHE A 214 -19.01 2.00 7.03
C PHE A 214 -17.86 1.75 6.04
N HIS A 215 -17.38 0.51 5.96
CA HIS A 215 -16.28 0.13 5.06
C HIS A 215 -16.69 0.26 3.59
N GLN A 216 -17.89 -0.23 3.25
CA GLN A 216 -18.42 -0.21 1.90
C GLN A 216 -18.60 1.22 1.38
N ILE A 217 -19.10 2.17 2.19
CA ILE A 217 -19.27 3.57 1.77
C ILE A 217 -17.93 4.19 1.39
N ILE A 218 -16.90 3.96 2.19
CA ILE A 218 -15.55 4.48 1.91
C ILE A 218 -15.03 3.85 0.61
N MET A 219 -15.17 2.54 0.45
CA MET A 219 -14.70 1.84 -0.75
C MET A 219 -15.46 2.28 -2.01
N ASP A 220 -16.77 2.45 -1.92
CA ASP A 220 -17.63 2.88 -3.03
C ASP A 220 -17.33 4.31 -3.46
N SER A 221 -16.99 5.18 -2.51
CA SER A 221 -16.62 6.57 -2.76
C SER A 221 -15.32 6.69 -3.59
N ILE A 222 -14.50 5.64 -3.60
CA ILE A 222 -13.26 5.57 -4.38
C ILE A 222 -13.45 4.76 -5.66
N SER A 223 -13.96 3.54 -5.54
CA SER A 223 -13.99 2.56 -6.63
C SER A 223 -15.03 2.87 -7.71
N ARG A 224 -16.23 3.34 -7.34
CA ARG A 224 -17.31 3.59 -8.33
C ARG A 224 -16.99 4.73 -9.29
N PRO A 225 -16.48 5.91 -8.83
CA PRO A 225 -16.07 6.96 -9.75
C PRO A 225 -14.95 6.52 -10.69
N LEU A 226 -14.03 5.66 -10.24
CA LEU A 226 -12.93 5.19 -11.08
C LEU A 226 -13.42 4.19 -12.14
N ALA A 227 -14.32 3.29 -11.78
CA ALA A 227 -14.88 2.32 -12.72
C ALA A 227 -15.70 2.96 -13.85
N SER A 228 -16.28 4.14 -13.63
CA SER A 228 -17.07 4.85 -14.65
C SER A 228 -16.24 5.65 -15.66
N MET A 229 -14.91 5.68 -15.53
CA MET A 229 -14.02 6.51 -16.35
C MET A 229 -13.72 5.98 -17.76
N GLY A 230 -14.27 4.82 -18.15
CA GLY A 230 -14.20 4.32 -19.53
C GLY A 230 -12.78 4.25 -20.09
N SER A 231 -12.49 4.97 -21.19
CA SER A 231 -11.21 4.89 -21.90
C SER A 231 -10.01 5.51 -21.16
N VAL A 232 -10.24 6.37 -20.15
CA VAL A 232 -9.17 6.96 -19.33
C VAL A 232 -8.92 6.19 -18.04
N VAL A 233 -9.56 5.03 -17.86
CA VAL A 233 -9.51 4.24 -16.63
C VAL A 233 -8.09 3.79 -16.27
N GLY A 234 -7.23 3.54 -17.25
CA GLY A 234 -5.83 3.20 -16.98
C GLY A 234 -5.01 4.37 -16.43
N TRP A 235 -5.28 5.61 -16.90
CA TRP A 235 -4.70 6.82 -16.29
C TRP A 235 -5.18 7.00 -14.85
N ALA A 236 -6.47 6.77 -14.61
CA ALA A 236 -7.03 6.80 -13.28
C ALA A 236 -6.36 5.75 -12.38
N TYR A 237 -6.20 4.52 -12.87
CA TYR A 237 -5.54 3.45 -12.13
C TYR A 237 -4.12 3.84 -11.71
N VAL A 238 -3.26 4.29 -12.63
CA VAL A 238 -1.86 4.59 -12.30
C VAL A 238 -1.70 5.76 -11.32
N ILE A 239 -2.59 6.77 -11.39
CA ILE A 239 -2.59 7.89 -10.46
C ILE A 239 -3.09 7.44 -9.08
N PHE A 240 -4.28 6.83 -9.06
CA PHE A 240 -4.94 6.48 -7.80
C PHE A 240 -4.24 5.33 -7.09
N ASN A 241 -3.62 4.39 -7.80
CA ASN A 241 -2.85 3.31 -7.18
C ASN A 241 -1.74 3.86 -6.27
N SER A 242 -0.91 4.78 -6.78
CA SER A 242 0.15 5.41 -5.97
C SER A 242 -0.40 6.41 -4.96
N LEU A 243 -1.46 7.14 -5.30
CA LEU A 243 -2.09 8.08 -4.36
C LEU A 243 -2.68 7.36 -3.14
N LEU A 244 -3.37 6.24 -3.34
CA LEU A 244 -3.93 5.42 -2.28
C LEU A 244 -2.81 4.90 -1.37
N TRP A 245 -1.72 4.38 -1.94
CA TRP A 245 -0.56 3.93 -1.18
C TRP A 245 0.10 5.04 -0.37
N PHE A 246 0.12 6.27 -0.87
CA PHE A 246 0.62 7.40 -0.10
C PHE A 246 -0.16 7.62 1.20
N PHE A 247 -1.48 7.37 1.18
CA PHE A 247 -2.33 7.39 2.36
C PHE A 247 -2.37 6.05 3.12
N GLY A 248 -1.47 5.11 2.79
CA GLY A 248 -1.37 3.80 3.46
C GLY A 248 -2.36 2.75 2.95
N VAL A 249 -3.14 3.08 1.92
CA VAL A 249 -4.14 2.22 1.30
C VAL A 249 -3.50 1.38 0.23
N HIS A 250 -3.61 0.06 0.33
CA HIS A 250 -3.01 -0.80 -0.68
C HIS A 250 -3.70 -0.58 -2.04
N GLY A 251 -3.09 0.21 -2.92
CA GLY A 251 -3.71 0.70 -4.16
C GLY A 251 -4.27 -0.41 -5.04
N SER A 252 -3.47 -1.42 -5.37
CA SER A 252 -3.93 -2.55 -6.19
C SER A 252 -5.07 -3.34 -5.55
N LEU A 253 -5.07 -3.53 -4.21
CA LEU A 253 -6.15 -4.22 -3.52
C LEU A 253 -7.43 -3.37 -3.49
N ALA A 254 -7.31 -2.06 -3.27
CA ALA A 254 -8.45 -1.15 -3.31
C ALA A 254 -9.05 -1.01 -4.72
N LEU A 255 -8.23 -1.19 -5.75
CA LEU A 255 -8.63 -1.15 -7.16
C LEU A 255 -8.90 -2.53 -7.76
N THR A 256 -9.02 -3.58 -6.93
CA THR A 256 -9.26 -4.96 -7.40
C THR A 256 -10.50 -5.08 -8.29
N ALA A 257 -11.57 -4.33 -7.98
CA ALA A 257 -12.78 -4.34 -8.78
C ALA A 257 -12.52 -3.86 -10.23
N LEU A 258 -11.63 -2.89 -10.39
CA LEU A 258 -11.22 -2.39 -11.69
C LEU A 258 -10.27 -3.36 -12.40
N ASP A 259 -9.32 -3.93 -11.65
CA ASP A 259 -8.40 -4.95 -12.17
C ASP A 259 -9.15 -6.17 -12.71
N ASN A 260 -10.09 -6.72 -11.94
CA ASN A 260 -10.83 -7.93 -12.32
C ASN A 260 -11.99 -7.65 -13.29
N GLY A 261 -12.61 -6.48 -13.20
CA GLY A 261 -13.79 -6.13 -14.00
C GLY A 261 -13.47 -5.59 -15.40
N ILE A 262 -12.28 -5.00 -15.59
CA ILE A 262 -11.92 -4.32 -16.85
C ILE A 262 -10.53 -4.75 -17.35
N MET A 263 -9.50 -4.53 -16.53
CA MET A 263 -8.12 -4.58 -17.03
C MET A 263 -7.61 -6.01 -17.28
N THR A 264 -8.06 -6.98 -16.49
CA THR A 264 -7.76 -8.40 -16.69
C THR A 264 -8.56 -8.99 -17.86
N PRO A 265 -9.89 -8.76 -17.99
CA PRO A 265 -10.63 -9.11 -19.20
C PRO A 265 -9.99 -8.60 -20.49
N TRP A 266 -9.55 -7.33 -20.53
CA TRP A 266 -8.81 -6.79 -21.67
C TRP A 266 -7.50 -7.51 -21.97
N ALA A 267 -6.77 -7.96 -20.94
CA ALA A 267 -5.59 -8.79 -21.15
C ALA A 267 -5.97 -10.14 -21.80
N LEU A 268 -7.05 -10.78 -21.34
CA LEU A 268 -7.53 -12.04 -21.90
C LEU A 268 -8.03 -11.89 -23.33
N GLU A 269 -8.70 -10.78 -23.66
CA GLU A 269 -9.12 -10.44 -25.03
C GLU A 269 -7.92 -10.30 -25.96
N ASN A 270 -6.86 -9.59 -25.53
CA ASN A 270 -5.62 -9.49 -26.31
C ASN A 270 -4.99 -10.88 -26.58
N ILE A 271 -4.94 -11.74 -25.56
CA ILE A 271 -4.37 -13.09 -25.68
C ILE A 271 -5.22 -13.94 -26.62
N ALA A 272 -6.54 -13.84 -26.53
CA ALA A 272 -7.46 -14.56 -27.42
C ALA A 272 -7.26 -14.12 -28.87
N LEU A 273 -7.12 -12.81 -29.14
CA LEU A 273 -6.80 -12.30 -30.47
C LEU A 273 -5.45 -12.83 -30.98
N TYR A 274 -4.41 -12.77 -30.15
CA TYR A 274 -3.10 -13.30 -30.52
C TYR A 274 -3.18 -14.80 -30.88
N ASN A 275 -3.84 -15.61 -30.05
CA ASN A 275 -3.99 -17.05 -30.28
C ASN A 275 -4.82 -17.38 -31.53
N GLN A 276 -5.87 -16.60 -31.80
CA GLN A 276 -6.75 -16.81 -32.95
C GLN A 276 -6.02 -16.52 -34.28
N TYR A 277 -5.22 -15.44 -34.33
CA TYR A 277 -4.60 -14.96 -35.56
C TYR A 277 -3.14 -15.41 -35.71
N GLY A 278 -2.52 -15.95 -34.66
CA GLY A 278 -1.14 -16.46 -34.65
C GLY A 278 -0.06 -15.39 -34.52
N SER A 279 -0.36 -14.12 -34.82
CA SER A 279 0.52 -12.98 -34.55
C SER A 279 -0.24 -11.68 -34.35
N VAL A 280 0.42 -10.68 -33.78
CA VAL A 280 -0.12 -9.32 -33.61
C VAL A 280 -0.38 -8.67 -34.96
N GLU A 281 0.54 -8.83 -35.90
CA GLU A 281 0.46 -8.24 -37.25
C GLU A 281 -0.72 -8.80 -38.03
N ALA A 282 -0.96 -10.12 -37.94
CA ALA A 282 -2.09 -10.77 -38.59
C ALA A 282 -3.43 -10.30 -38.01
N ALA A 283 -3.52 -10.14 -36.68
CA ALA A 283 -4.70 -9.59 -36.01
C ALA A 283 -4.99 -8.14 -36.43
N ILE A 284 -3.96 -7.29 -36.46
CA ILE A 284 -4.09 -5.89 -36.92
C ILE A 284 -4.49 -5.81 -38.39
N ALA A 285 -3.88 -6.64 -39.26
CA ALA A 285 -4.25 -6.71 -40.68
C ALA A 285 -5.71 -7.17 -40.90
N ALA A 286 -6.26 -7.93 -39.96
CA ALA A 286 -7.67 -8.33 -39.93
C ALA A 286 -8.60 -7.28 -39.27
N GLY A 287 -8.12 -6.08 -38.99
CA GLY A 287 -8.88 -4.98 -38.41
C GLY A 287 -9.19 -5.15 -36.92
N LYS A 288 -8.39 -5.94 -36.19
CA LYS A 288 -8.52 -6.09 -34.73
C LYS A 288 -7.64 -5.11 -33.99
N GLU A 289 -8.13 -4.65 -32.85
CA GLU A 289 -7.44 -3.74 -31.95
C GLU A 289 -7.09 -4.44 -30.65
N PHE A 290 -5.93 -4.09 -30.09
CA PHE A 290 -5.47 -4.59 -28.80
C PHE A 290 -5.59 -3.51 -27.73
N HIS A 291 -5.96 -3.93 -26.52
CA HIS A 291 -6.09 -3.08 -25.35
C HIS A 291 -4.73 -2.78 -24.73
N PHE A 292 -4.35 -1.50 -24.70
CA PHE A 292 -3.13 -1.05 -24.01
C PHE A 292 -3.25 -1.16 -22.48
N TRP A 293 -4.38 -0.74 -21.91
CA TRP A 293 -4.62 -0.67 -20.47
C TRP A 293 -4.95 -2.05 -19.84
N ALA A 294 -4.30 -3.09 -20.33
CA ALA A 294 -4.35 -4.43 -19.75
C ALA A 294 -3.47 -4.50 -18.49
N LYS A 295 -3.89 -5.23 -17.46
CA LYS A 295 -3.16 -5.30 -16.17
C LYS A 295 -1.67 -5.70 -16.32
N PRO A 296 -1.29 -6.70 -17.14
CA PRO A 296 0.12 -7.06 -17.32
C PRO A 296 0.96 -5.95 -17.98
N MET A 297 0.35 -5.04 -18.75
CA MET A 297 1.05 -3.86 -19.30
C MET A 297 1.49 -2.94 -18.17
N LEU A 298 0.61 -2.72 -17.19
CA LEU A 298 0.94 -1.92 -16.02
C LEU A 298 2.06 -2.56 -15.18
N ASP A 299 1.95 -3.86 -14.89
CA ASP A 299 2.93 -4.58 -14.08
C ASP A 299 4.31 -4.68 -14.74
N SER A 300 4.34 -4.71 -16.07
CA SER A 300 5.58 -4.90 -16.84
C SER A 300 6.38 -3.63 -17.06
N TYR A 301 5.72 -2.48 -17.10
CA TYR A 301 6.35 -1.21 -17.54
C TYR A 301 6.17 -0.06 -16.55
N ILE A 302 5.18 -0.10 -15.66
CA ILE A 302 4.75 1.06 -14.85
C ILE A 302 4.93 0.80 -13.35
N LEU A 303 4.47 -0.35 -12.84
CA LEU A 303 4.61 -0.73 -11.44
C LEU A 303 5.98 -1.39 -11.14
N LEU A 304 7.06 -0.76 -11.62
CA LEU A 304 8.40 -1.35 -11.59
C LEU A 304 8.93 -1.47 -10.16
N GLY A 305 8.92 -2.69 -9.64
CA GLY A 305 9.23 -2.94 -8.24
C GLY A 305 8.11 -2.60 -7.28
N GLY A 306 6.86 -2.60 -7.76
CA GLY A 306 5.64 -2.31 -7.01
C GLY A 306 5.04 -0.93 -7.30
N SER A 307 4.13 -0.52 -6.41
CA SER A 307 3.47 0.78 -6.50
C SER A 307 4.45 1.94 -6.29
N GLY A 308 4.31 3.01 -7.09
CA GLY A 308 5.29 4.10 -7.15
C GLY A 308 6.62 3.74 -7.81
N ALA A 309 6.73 2.64 -8.57
CA ALA A 309 7.97 2.24 -9.25
C ALA A 309 9.19 2.16 -8.29
N THR A 310 8.96 1.56 -7.12
CA THR A 310 9.84 1.63 -5.95
C THR A 310 11.17 0.90 -6.08
N LEU A 311 11.37 0.02 -7.07
CA LEU A 311 12.71 -0.49 -7.37
C LEU A 311 13.64 0.65 -7.82
N GLY A 312 13.10 1.64 -8.55
CA GLY A 312 13.83 2.85 -8.90
C GLY A 312 14.24 3.66 -7.66
N LEU A 313 13.38 3.74 -6.66
CA LEU A 313 13.70 4.38 -5.38
C LEU A 313 14.80 3.63 -4.62
N ILE A 314 14.72 2.29 -4.53
CA ILE A 314 15.74 1.46 -3.87
C ILE A 314 17.11 1.70 -4.50
N ILE A 315 17.19 1.71 -5.83
CA ILE A 315 18.43 1.99 -6.57
C ILE A 315 18.87 3.45 -6.34
N ALA A 316 17.96 4.42 -6.38
CA ALA A 316 18.26 5.81 -6.10
C ALA A 316 18.81 6.03 -4.68
N ILE A 317 18.37 5.27 -3.68
CA ILE A 317 18.91 5.29 -2.32
C ILE A 317 20.35 4.75 -2.30
N PHE A 318 20.64 3.65 -3.00
CA PHE A 318 22.00 3.13 -3.04
C PHE A 318 22.99 4.09 -3.70
N ILE A 319 22.54 4.87 -4.67
CA ILE A 319 23.34 5.87 -5.39
C ILE A 319 23.46 7.18 -4.59
N GLY A 320 22.33 7.73 -4.14
CA GLY A 320 22.23 9.10 -3.63
C GLY A 320 22.24 9.25 -2.11
N SER A 321 21.84 8.23 -1.35
CA SER A 321 21.78 8.30 0.12
C SER A 321 23.10 7.90 0.76
N ARG A 322 23.53 8.72 1.72
CA ARG A 322 24.68 8.44 2.60
C ARG A 322 24.26 8.00 4.01
N ARG A 323 22.97 8.09 4.38
CA ARG A 323 22.48 7.69 5.71
C ARG A 323 22.41 6.17 5.85
N ALA A 324 22.88 5.65 6.98
CA ALA A 324 22.99 4.20 7.23
C ALA A 324 21.62 3.52 7.36
N ASP A 325 20.68 4.17 8.05
CA ASP A 325 19.28 3.74 8.20
C ASP A 325 18.57 3.54 6.84
N HIS A 326 18.60 4.54 5.97
CA HIS A 326 17.98 4.47 4.64
C HIS A 326 18.58 3.34 3.78
N ARG A 327 19.92 3.22 3.80
CA ARG A 327 20.62 2.18 3.04
C ARG A 327 20.33 0.78 3.58
N GLN A 328 20.19 0.64 4.90
CA GLN A 328 19.86 -0.64 5.53
C GLN A 328 18.45 -1.07 5.16
N VAL A 329 17.46 -0.16 5.20
CA VAL A 329 16.11 -0.46 4.73
C VAL A 329 16.10 -0.85 3.26
N ALA A 330 16.77 -0.08 2.39
CA ALA A 330 16.87 -0.40 0.96
C ALA A 330 17.50 -1.79 0.72
N LYS A 331 18.51 -2.17 1.51
CA LYS A 331 19.13 -3.51 1.46
C LYS A 331 18.15 -4.63 1.82
N LEU A 332 17.34 -4.42 2.86
CA LEU A 332 16.33 -5.40 3.28
C LEU A 332 15.14 -5.47 2.31
N ALA A 333 14.80 -4.36 1.66
CA ALA A 333 13.70 -4.29 0.71
C ALA A 333 14.07 -4.76 -0.71
N LEU A 334 15.35 -4.78 -1.08
CA LEU A 334 15.78 -5.12 -2.44
C LEU A 334 15.30 -6.51 -2.92
N PRO A 335 15.42 -7.61 -2.14
CA PRO A 335 15.00 -8.93 -2.62
C PRO A 335 13.53 -9.00 -3.01
N SER A 336 12.64 -8.43 -2.19
CA SER A 336 11.21 -8.34 -2.50
C SER A 336 10.92 -7.34 -3.62
N GLY A 337 11.61 -6.20 -3.62
CA GLY A 337 11.46 -5.17 -4.64
C GLY A 337 11.84 -5.63 -6.06
N ILE A 338 12.79 -6.56 -6.20
CA ILE A 338 13.09 -7.20 -7.49
C ILE A 338 11.85 -7.93 -8.03
N PHE A 339 11.11 -8.62 -7.17
CA PHE A 339 9.89 -9.36 -7.50
C PHE A 339 8.62 -8.53 -7.27
N GLN A 340 8.72 -7.20 -7.41
CA GLN A 340 7.61 -6.24 -7.35
C GLN A 340 6.86 -6.12 -6.02
N ILE A 341 7.37 -6.71 -4.95
CA ILE A 341 6.81 -6.63 -3.58
C ILE A 341 7.51 -5.48 -2.86
N ASN A 342 6.76 -4.46 -2.46
CA ASN A 342 7.34 -3.18 -2.03
C ASN A 342 6.92 -2.68 -0.66
N GLU A 343 6.11 -3.45 0.07
CA GLU A 343 5.79 -3.19 1.48
C GLU A 343 7.05 -2.92 2.30
N PRO A 344 8.16 -3.67 2.14
CA PRO A 344 9.37 -3.39 2.91
C PRO A 344 9.96 -2.00 2.73
N ILE A 345 9.86 -1.41 1.53
CA ILE A 345 10.34 -0.04 1.31
C ILE A 345 9.28 1.01 1.64
N LEU A 346 7.99 0.73 1.43
CA LEU A 346 6.88 1.65 1.73
C LEU A 346 6.68 1.89 3.23
N PHE A 347 6.84 0.84 4.03
CA PHE A 347 6.75 0.91 5.49
C PHE A 347 8.13 1.17 6.11
N GLY A 348 9.19 0.51 5.59
CA GLY A 348 10.53 0.60 6.16
C GLY A 348 11.17 1.98 6.05
N LEU A 349 10.98 2.65 4.90
CA LEU A 349 11.09 4.09 4.83
C LEU A 349 9.66 4.58 4.95
N PRO A 350 9.29 5.45 5.89
CA PRO A 350 7.93 5.95 5.98
C PRO A 350 7.68 6.82 4.74
N ILE A 351 7.30 6.20 3.62
CA ILE A 351 6.88 6.85 2.37
C ILE A 351 5.42 7.26 2.52
N ILE A 352 4.65 6.41 3.22
CA ILE A 352 3.28 6.70 3.65
C ILE A 352 3.29 7.99 4.45
N MET A 353 2.43 8.93 4.03
CA MET A 353 2.31 10.25 4.63
C MET A 353 3.60 11.10 4.65
N ASN A 354 4.59 10.77 3.80
CA ASN A 354 5.82 11.56 3.70
C ASN A 354 5.74 12.63 2.61
N PRO A 355 5.60 13.90 2.99
CA PRO A 355 5.38 15.00 2.04
C PRO A 355 6.52 15.21 1.03
N VAL A 356 7.76 14.84 1.37
CA VAL A 356 8.90 14.91 0.43
C VAL A 356 8.76 13.83 -0.64
N MET A 357 8.37 12.62 -0.23
CA MET A 357 8.23 11.47 -1.12
C MET A 357 6.91 11.48 -1.91
N PHE A 358 5.92 12.27 -1.51
CA PHE A 358 4.61 12.38 -2.19
C PHE A 358 4.76 12.64 -3.70
N ILE A 359 5.54 13.65 -4.07
CA ILE A 359 5.69 14.09 -5.46
C ILE A 359 6.28 12.99 -6.34
N PRO A 360 7.49 12.46 -6.06
CA PRO A 360 8.07 11.44 -6.94
C PRO A 360 7.26 10.14 -6.90
N PHE A 361 6.66 9.79 -5.76
CA PHE A 361 5.89 8.56 -5.61
C PHE A 361 4.61 8.55 -6.44
N VAL A 362 3.85 9.65 -6.43
CA VAL A 362 2.59 9.76 -7.17
C VAL A 362 2.82 10.05 -8.65
N LEU A 363 3.81 10.88 -9.00
CA LEU A 363 4.03 11.30 -10.39
C LEU A 363 4.79 10.30 -11.25
N ILE A 364 5.60 9.42 -10.65
CA ILE A 364 6.44 8.53 -11.45
C ILE A 364 5.61 7.56 -12.31
N GLN A 365 4.54 6.98 -11.77
CA GLN A 365 3.72 6.02 -12.53
C GLN A 365 3.05 6.67 -13.76
N PRO A 366 2.42 7.86 -13.67
CA PRO A 366 1.97 8.60 -14.84
C PRO A 366 3.06 8.88 -15.87
N ILE A 367 4.28 9.25 -15.43
CA ILE A 367 5.42 9.47 -16.34
C ILE A 367 5.77 8.19 -17.09
N LEU A 368 5.90 7.06 -16.37
CA LEU A 368 6.21 5.76 -16.99
C LEU A 368 5.08 5.31 -17.91
N ALA A 369 3.81 5.56 -17.54
CA ALA A 369 2.66 5.26 -18.37
C ALA A 369 2.68 6.06 -19.68
N ALA A 370 3.04 7.35 -19.63
CA ALA A 370 3.16 8.19 -20.83
C ALA A 370 4.25 7.67 -21.79
N ILE A 371 5.41 7.31 -21.25
CA ILE A 371 6.52 6.75 -22.04
C ILE A 371 6.10 5.42 -22.68
N THR A 372 5.47 4.55 -21.90
CA THR A 372 5.02 3.23 -22.37
C THR A 372 3.93 3.36 -23.43
N LEU A 373 2.97 4.27 -23.24
CA LEU A 373 1.91 4.53 -24.20
C LEU A 373 2.47 5.10 -25.51
N ALA A 374 3.47 5.98 -25.43
CA ALA A 374 4.16 6.49 -26.61
C ALA A 374 4.93 5.38 -27.35
N ALA A 375 5.66 4.53 -26.62
CA ALA A 375 6.35 3.38 -27.22
C ALA A 375 5.36 2.40 -27.90
N TYR A 376 4.21 2.17 -27.27
CA TYR A 376 3.15 1.32 -27.80
C TYR A 376 2.51 1.94 -29.06
N SER A 377 2.15 3.23 -29.03
CA SER A 377 1.50 3.89 -30.16
C SER A 377 2.43 4.09 -31.37
N MET A 378 3.74 4.16 -31.14
CA MET A 378 4.77 4.16 -32.19
C MET A 378 5.07 2.75 -32.74
N GLY A 379 4.46 1.69 -32.20
CA GLY A 379 4.70 0.30 -32.59
C GLY A 379 6.08 -0.24 -32.17
N ILE A 380 6.76 0.41 -31.21
CA ILE A 380 8.06 -0.03 -30.69
C ILE A 380 7.89 -1.29 -29.82
N ILE A 381 6.80 -1.35 -29.05
CA ILE A 381 6.48 -2.49 -28.20
C ILE A 381 5.12 -3.08 -28.62
N PRO A 382 4.99 -4.42 -28.63
CA PRO A 382 3.73 -5.07 -28.97
C PRO A 382 2.75 -5.02 -27.78
N PRO A 383 1.46 -5.35 -28.01
CA PRO A 383 0.49 -5.58 -26.94
C PRO A 383 0.87 -6.78 -26.07
N VAL A 384 0.15 -6.92 -24.96
CA VAL A 384 0.25 -8.11 -24.10
C VAL A 384 -0.35 -9.31 -24.83
N THR A 385 0.41 -10.40 -24.93
CA THR A 385 0.04 -11.65 -25.61
C THR A 385 0.11 -12.87 -24.69
N ASN A 386 0.63 -12.71 -23.46
CA ASN A 386 0.79 -13.77 -22.48
C ASN A 386 0.49 -13.25 -21.05
N LEU A 387 0.35 -14.17 -20.09
CA LEU A 387 0.20 -13.86 -18.66
C LEU A 387 1.40 -14.41 -17.87
N ALA A 388 2.47 -13.63 -17.82
CA ALA A 388 3.52 -13.80 -16.83
C ALA A 388 3.04 -13.27 -15.46
N PRO A 389 3.57 -13.79 -14.34
CA PRO A 389 3.12 -13.34 -13.03
C PRO A 389 3.55 -11.90 -12.79
N TRP A 390 2.75 -11.16 -12.02
CA TRP A 390 3.08 -9.79 -11.59
C TRP A 390 4.36 -9.74 -10.76
N THR A 391 4.80 -10.84 -10.16
CA THR A 391 6.07 -10.92 -9.44
C THR A 391 7.28 -11.06 -10.36
N MET A 392 7.10 -11.05 -11.69
CA MET A 392 8.22 -11.08 -12.62
C MET A 392 9.21 -9.95 -12.36
N PRO A 393 10.53 -10.24 -12.33
CA PRO A 393 11.54 -9.20 -12.25
C PRO A 393 11.36 -8.13 -13.33
N THR A 394 11.63 -6.88 -12.97
CA THR A 394 11.53 -5.73 -13.89
C THR A 394 12.29 -6.01 -15.19
N GLY A 395 11.63 -5.78 -16.32
CA GLY A 395 12.13 -6.13 -17.64
C GLY A 395 11.67 -7.51 -18.13
N LEU A 396 11.82 -8.58 -17.32
CA LEU A 396 11.42 -9.93 -17.72
C LEU A 396 9.90 -10.05 -17.89
N GLY A 397 9.12 -9.36 -17.04
CA GLY A 397 7.67 -9.28 -17.20
C GLY A 397 7.28 -8.76 -18.58
N ALA A 398 7.90 -7.65 -19.01
CA ALA A 398 7.68 -7.08 -20.34
C ALA A 398 8.07 -8.04 -21.46
N PHE A 399 9.23 -8.69 -21.35
CA PHE A 399 9.70 -9.68 -22.33
C PHE A 399 8.72 -10.85 -22.50
N PHE A 400 8.32 -11.51 -21.40
CA PHE A 400 7.44 -12.67 -21.47
C PHE A 400 6.00 -12.32 -21.83
N ASN A 401 5.47 -11.20 -21.33
CA ASN A 401 4.11 -10.75 -21.65
C ASN A 401 3.95 -10.30 -23.11
N SER A 402 5.05 -10.04 -23.81
CA SER A 402 5.08 -9.62 -25.22
C SER A 402 5.53 -10.73 -26.17
N ASN A 403 5.46 -11.99 -25.73
CA ASN A 403 5.95 -13.17 -26.45
C ASN A 403 7.43 -13.05 -26.91
N GLY A 404 8.29 -12.51 -26.05
CA GLY A 404 9.75 -12.47 -26.25
C GLY A 404 10.28 -11.23 -26.96
N SER A 405 9.56 -10.09 -26.93
CA SER A 405 10.06 -8.86 -27.55
C SER A 405 11.24 -8.27 -26.76
N ILE A 406 12.38 -8.13 -27.45
CA ILE A 406 13.57 -7.45 -26.88
C ILE A 406 13.29 -5.95 -26.72
N ALA A 407 12.52 -5.34 -27.62
CA ALA A 407 12.15 -3.94 -27.50
C ALA A 407 11.32 -3.68 -26.22
N ALA A 408 10.39 -4.59 -25.91
CA ALA A 408 9.62 -4.57 -24.65
C ALA A 408 10.54 -4.60 -23.42
N LEU A 409 11.51 -5.53 -23.38
CA LEU A 409 12.52 -5.61 -22.33
C LEU A 409 13.27 -4.28 -22.17
N CYS A 410 13.77 -3.71 -23.28
CA CYS A 410 14.54 -2.47 -23.27
C CYS A 410 13.72 -1.28 -22.78
N VAL A 411 12.45 -1.16 -23.18
CA VAL A 411 11.57 -0.06 -22.72
C VAL A 411 11.27 -0.17 -21.23
N ALA A 412 11.04 -1.38 -20.71
CA ALA A 412 10.86 -1.57 -19.27
C ALA A 412 12.12 -1.21 -18.46
N LEU A 413 13.31 -1.56 -18.94
CA LEU A 413 14.57 -1.15 -18.31
C LEU A 413 14.82 0.36 -18.44
N PHE A 414 14.43 0.97 -19.56
CA PHE A 414 14.46 2.42 -19.73
C PHE A 414 13.56 3.12 -18.71
N ASN A 415 12.33 2.64 -18.52
CA ASN A 415 11.40 3.15 -17.50
C ASN A 415 11.98 3.01 -16.08
N LEU A 416 12.70 1.91 -15.79
CA LEU A 416 13.41 1.78 -14.51
C LEU A 416 14.50 2.85 -14.35
N CYS A 417 15.27 3.13 -15.40
CA CYS A 417 16.25 4.23 -15.36
C CYS A 417 15.58 5.58 -15.12
N VAL A 418 14.44 5.85 -15.77
CA VAL A 418 13.67 7.09 -15.56
C VAL A 418 13.20 7.20 -14.10
N SER A 419 12.69 6.13 -13.51
CA SER A 419 12.27 6.16 -12.10
C SER A 419 13.43 6.43 -11.14
N VAL A 420 14.60 5.85 -11.37
CA VAL A 420 15.82 6.17 -10.60
C VAL A 420 16.14 7.67 -10.70
N LEU A 421 16.17 8.22 -11.91
CA LEU A 421 16.51 9.62 -12.14
C LEU A 421 15.51 10.60 -11.49
N VAL A 422 14.21 10.26 -11.52
CA VAL A 422 13.17 11.04 -10.86
C VAL A 422 13.32 10.99 -9.34
N TYR A 423 13.64 9.82 -8.76
CA TYR A 423 13.77 9.69 -7.29
C TYR A 423 15.05 10.32 -6.71
N LEU A 424 16.16 10.32 -7.45
CA LEU A 424 17.45 10.82 -6.97
C LEU A 424 17.42 12.19 -6.27
N PRO A 425 16.82 13.27 -6.83
CA PRO A 425 16.77 14.55 -6.14
C PRO A 425 15.97 14.50 -4.84
N PHE A 426 14.90 13.71 -4.78
CA PHE A 426 14.05 13.59 -3.59
C PHE A 426 14.68 12.76 -2.49
N VAL A 427 15.51 11.76 -2.82
CA VAL A 427 16.33 11.05 -1.83
C VAL A 427 17.25 12.03 -1.11
N ALA A 428 17.92 12.92 -1.86
CA ALA A 428 18.80 13.93 -1.28
C ALA A 428 18.05 14.91 -0.37
N VAL A 429 16.90 15.42 -0.82
CA VAL A 429 16.04 16.33 -0.03
C VAL A 429 15.49 15.61 1.21
N SER A 430 15.07 14.36 1.08
CA SER A 430 14.53 13.54 2.17
C SER A 430 15.58 13.30 3.26
N ASN A 431 16.83 12.97 2.91
CA ASN A 431 17.90 12.82 3.89
C ASN A 431 18.18 14.10 4.68
N LYS A 432 18.11 15.27 4.04
CA LYS A 432 18.25 16.57 4.72
C LYS A 432 17.06 16.89 5.60
N ALA A 433 15.84 16.74 5.09
CA ALA A 433 14.61 17.02 5.83
C ALA A 433 14.55 16.20 7.12
N GLN A 434 14.88 14.92 7.04
CA GLN A 434 14.92 14.02 8.17
C GLN A 434 15.96 14.47 9.23
N ALA A 435 17.15 14.87 8.81
CA ALA A 435 18.18 15.38 9.73
C ALA A 435 17.72 16.65 10.48
N VAL A 436 17.05 17.57 9.80
CA VAL A 436 16.52 18.81 10.42
C VAL A 436 15.38 18.51 11.39
N ILE A 437 14.49 17.55 11.05
CA ILE A 437 13.40 17.15 11.93
C ILE A 437 13.97 16.50 13.21
N GLU A 438 14.93 15.59 13.08
CA GLU A 438 15.59 14.92 14.20
C GLU A 438 16.30 15.91 15.14
N GLU A 439 16.98 16.92 14.58
CA GLU A 439 17.65 17.98 15.36
C GLU A 439 16.65 18.81 16.16
N GLN A 440 15.52 19.23 15.55
CA GLN A 440 14.48 20.01 16.22
C GLN A 440 13.69 19.21 17.27
N GLU A 441 13.38 17.94 17.00
CA GLU A 441 12.72 17.06 17.98
C GLU A 441 13.62 16.86 19.21
N SER A 442 14.92 16.64 19.01
CA SER A 442 15.89 16.56 20.11
C SER A 442 15.94 17.86 20.94
N GLU A 443 15.88 19.03 20.31
CA GLU A 443 15.86 20.31 21.02
C GLU A 443 14.56 20.51 21.82
N GLU A 444 13.40 20.17 21.24
CA GLU A 444 12.10 20.22 21.94
C GLU A 444 12.06 19.25 23.12
N ASP A 445 12.59 18.03 22.97
CA ASP A 445 12.67 17.04 24.05
C ASP A 445 13.57 17.52 25.20
N ILE A 446 14.74 18.10 24.88
CA ILE A 446 15.62 18.73 25.87
C ILE A 446 14.90 19.89 26.58
N ALA A 447 14.24 20.77 25.84
CA ALA A 447 13.50 21.90 26.40
C ALA A 447 12.33 21.47 27.29
N ASN A 448 11.67 20.35 26.97
CA ASN A 448 10.62 19.77 27.79
C ASN A 448 11.18 19.10 29.05
N ALA A 449 12.33 18.42 28.96
CA ALA A 449 13.01 17.82 30.10
C ALA A 449 13.50 18.88 31.10
N LEU A 450 13.90 20.08 30.64
CA LEU A 450 14.35 21.20 31.47
C LEU A 450 13.21 22.00 32.12
N LYS A 451 11.94 21.70 31.81
CA LYS A 451 10.76 22.32 32.44
C LYS A 451 10.24 21.54 33.66
N PHE A 452 10.87 20.40 33.97
CA PHE A 452 10.68 19.63 35.20
C PHE A 452 11.95 19.73 36.04
#